data_AF-A0A2E6H1Y8-F1
#
_entry.id   AF-A0A2E6H1Y8-F1
#
_cell.length_a   1.000
_cell.length_b   1.000
_cell.length_c   1.000
_cell.angle_alpha   90.00
_cell.angle_beta   90.00
_cell.angle_gamma   90.00
#
_symmetry.space_group_name_H-M   'P 1'
#
loop_
_entity.id
_entity.type
_entity.pdbx_description
1 polymer ?
#
loop_
_entity_poly.entity_id
_entity_poly.type
_entity_poly.pdbx_seq_one_letter_code
_entity_poly.pdbx_strand_id
1 'polypeptide(L)'
;MPSFNADGDLNYFVARTIDDDSKMKYLNAKVPKKDVIFNEINIDWSSELTLVEGPFDLTKCNDNATCLLGSHFSEDYKLFQQIIKNSTPVLMALDPDVKLKTQEYARKLSSYGIRIRMLDLGQFSDVGEMSKLDFACALQKAKEWQPDDRLYNLFDTVKSGSIL
;
A
#
# COMPACT_ATOMS: atom_id res chain seq x y z
N MET A 1 17.37 0.90 -3.46
CA MET A 1 16.81 1.37 -2.18
C MET A 1 16.82 0.22 -1.18
N PRO A 2 17.61 0.35 -0.10
CA PRO A 2 17.68 -0.65 0.96
C PRO A 2 16.45 -0.59 1.88
N SER A 3 16.21 -1.68 2.58
CA SER A 3 15.19 -1.82 3.61
C SER A 3 15.78 -2.56 4.81
N PHE A 4 15.37 -2.14 6.00
CA PHE A 4 15.87 -2.68 7.26
C PHE A 4 14.71 -3.23 8.09
N ASN A 5 14.94 -4.34 8.79
CA ASN A 5 13.99 -4.91 9.74
C ASN A 5 13.92 -4.07 11.03
N ALA A 6 13.09 -4.47 12.00
CA ALA A 6 12.95 -3.77 13.28
C ALA A 6 14.26 -3.64 14.08
N ASP A 7 15.21 -4.56 13.89
CA ASP A 7 16.51 -4.57 14.58
C ASP A 7 17.57 -3.71 13.86
N GLY A 8 17.25 -3.16 12.69
CA GLY A 8 18.17 -2.37 11.86
C GLY A 8 19.04 -3.19 10.91
N ASP A 9 18.78 -4.49 10.77
CA ASP A 9 19.47 -5.35 9.81
C ASP A 9 18.87 -5.21 8.41
N LEU A 10 19.74 -5.18 7.40
CA LEU A 10 19.33 -5.16 5.99
C LEU A 10 18.51 -6.42 5.67
N ASN A 11 17.24 -6.27 5.33
CA ASN A 11 16.32 -7.39 5.06
C ASN A 11 15.87 -7.48 3.60
N TYR A 12 16.01 -6.39 2.83
CA TYR A 12 15.58 -6.33 1.43
C TYR A 12 16.27 -5.18 0.66
N PHE A 13 16.31 -5.28 -0.66
CA PHE A 13 16.72 -4.19 -1.54
C PHE A 13 15.96 -4.25 -2.86
N VAL A 14 15.61 -3.08 -3.40
CA VAL A 14 15.07 -2.93 -4.76
C VAL A 14 15.97 -2.00 -5.57
N ALA A 15 16.34 -2.41 -6.78
CA ALA A 15 17.03 -1.54 -7.74
C ALA A 15 16.03 -1.04 -8.79
N ARG A 16 16.26 0.18 -9.29
CA ARG A 16 15.54 0.76 -10.42
C ARG A 16 16.55 1.09 -11.50
N THR A 17 16.26 0.73 -12.75
CA THR A 17 17.09 1.13 -13.90
C THR A 17 17.02 2.64 -14.10
N ILE A 18 18.12 3.24 -14.53
CA ILE A 18 18.17 4.62 -15.01
C ILE A 18 18.31 4.70 -16.54
N ASP A 19 18.60 3.58 -17.17
CA ASP A 19 18.73 3.48 -18.63
C ASP A 19 17.34 3.31 -19.27
N ASP A 20 17.06 4.14 -20.28
CA ASP A 20 15.76 4.22 -20.97
C ASP A 20 15.45 2.98 -21.84
N ASP A 21 16.48 2.25 -22.27
CA ASP A 21 16.37 1.05 -23.12
C ASP A 21 16.17 -0.24 -22.33
N SER A 22 16.25 -0.19 -21.00
CA SER A 22 16.03 -1.35 -20.15
C SER A 22 14.56 -1.74 -20.08
N LYS A 23 14.26 -2.96 -20.54
CA LYS A 23 12.91 -3.55 -20.45
C LYS A 23 12.49 -3.86 -19.00
N MET A 24 13.45 -4.04 -18.09
CA MET A 24 13.19 -4.36 -16.69
C MET A 24 13.41 -3.11 -15.84
N LYS A 25 12.32 -2.41 -15.51
CA LYS A 25 12.40 -1.17 -14.72
C LYS A 25 12.87 -1.39 -13.28
N TYR A 26 12.52 -2.54 -12.69
CA TYR A 26 12.80 -2.86 -11.29
C TYR A 26 13.44 -4.23 -11.14
N LEU A 27 14.47 -4.32 -10.30
CA LEU A 27 15.09 -5.57 -9.87
C LEU A 27 14.86 -5.75 -8.36
N ASN A 28 14.18 -6.84 -8.02
CA ASN A 28 13.83 -7.17 -6.64
C ASN A 28 14.84 -8.17 -6.05
N ALA A 29 15.12 -8.06 -4.75
CA ALA A 29 15.88 -9.06 -4.02
C ALA A 29 15.19 -10.44 -4.08
N LYS A 30 15.99 -11.50 -4.20
CA LYS A 30 15.51 -12.90 -4.26
C LYS A 30 15.29 -13.48 -2.86
N VAL A 31 14.36 -12.89 -2.12
CA VAL A 31 13.96 -13.36 -0.78
C VAL A 31 12.44 -13.58 -0.71
N PRO A 32 11.95 -14.44 0.20
CA PRO A 32 10.52 -14.61 0.42
C PRO A 32 9.88 -13.30 0.90
N LYS A 33 9.16 -12.61 -0.01
CA LYS A 33 8.57 -11.30 0.25
C LYS A 33 7.57 -11.28 1.40
N LYS A 34 6.89 -12.41 1.64
CA LYS A 34 5.92 -12.55 2.74
C LYS A 34 6.54 -12.40 4.13
N ASP A 35 7.84 -12.68 4.27
CA ASP A 35 8.55 -12.63 5.54
C ASP A 35 9.24 -11.26 5.76
N VAL A 36 9.08 -10.33 4.82
CA VAL A 36 9.72 -9.01 4.83
C VAL A 36 8.68 -7.92 5.05
N ILE A 37 8.97 -7.04 6.00
CA ILE A 37 8.32 -5.73 6.12
C ILE A 37 9.34 -4.70 5.62
N PHE A 38 8.97 -3.94 4.60
CA PHE A 38 9.89 -2.98 4.01
C PHE A 38 10.05 -1.79 4.98
N ASN A 39 11.29 -1.46 5.33
CA ASN A 39 11.62 -0.33 6.19
C ASN A 39 10.96 -0.37 7.58
N GLU A 40 10.82 -1.57 8.16
CA GLU A 40 10.16 -1.84 9.45
C GLU A 40 10.70 -0.99 10.60
N ILE A 41 11.99 -0.66 10.58
CA ILE A 41 12.64 0.20 11.58
C ILE A 41 11.98 1.59 11.73
N ASN A 42 11.33 2.08 10.67
CA ASN A 42 10.69 3.40 10.66
C ASN A 42 9.18 3.35 10.96
N ILE A 43 8.65 2.17 11.30
CA ILE A 43 7.22 2.00 11.58
C ILE A 43 6.94 2.22 13.07
N ASP A 44 6.08 3.18 13.36
CA ASP A 44 5.38 3.29 14.64
C ASP A 44 4.06 2.52 14.56
N TRP A 45 4.06 1.32 15.14
CA TRP A 45 2.89 0.44 15.19
C TRP A 45 1.73 0.97 16.05
N SER A 46 1.95 2.00 16.86
CA SER A 46 0.91 2.62 17.69
C SER A 46 0.10 3.70 16.97
N SER A 47 0.58 4.12 15.80
CA SER A 47 -0.02 5.17 14.96
C SER A 47 -0.56 4.60 13.66
N GLU A 48 -1.43 5.35 12.96
CA GLU A 48 -1.92 4.91 11.64
C GLU A 48 -0.77 4.69 10.66
N LEU A 49 -0.76 3.51 10.02
CA LEU A 49 0.26 3.08 9.06
C LEU A 49 -0.25 3.25 7.63
N THR A 50 0.49 3.97 6.80
CA THR A 50 0.21 4.08 5.37
C THR A 50 0.77 2.88 4.62
N LEU A 51 -0.06 2.23 3.81
CA LEU A 51 0.33 1.20 2.85
C LEU A 51 0.29 1.76 1.43
N VAL A 52 1.44 1.74 0.76
CA VAL A 52 1.60 2.12 -0.67
C VAL A 52 1.93 0.89 -1.53
N GLU A 53 1.80 1.00 -2.85
CA GLU A 53 2.02 -0.13 -3.76
C GLU A 53 3.51 -0.51 -3.84
N GLY A 54 4.36 0.47 -4.10
CA GLY A 54 5.77 0.27 -4.40
C GLY A 54 6.73 0.88 -3.37
N PRO A 55 7.96 0.37 -3.27
CA PRO A 55 8.95 0.99 -2.40
C PRO A 55 9.25 2.46 -2.76
N PHE A 56 9.23 2.83 -4.05
CA PHE A 56 9.58 4.20 -4.47
C PHE A 56 8.52 5.24 -4.11
N ASP A 57 7.27 4.81 -3.91
CA ASP A 57 6.17 5.64 -3.44
C ASP A 57 6.43 6.19 -2.03
N LEU A 58 7.22 5.46 -1.24
CA LEU A 58 7.66 5.87 0.10
C LEU A 58 8.43 7.20 0.11
N THR A 59 8.95 7.63 -1.06
CA THR A 59 9.64 8.93 -1.17
C THR A 59 8.68 10.13 -1.20
N LYS A 60 7.39 9.88 -1.42
CA LYS A 60 6.34 10.90 -1.58
C LYS A 60 5.29 10.91 -0.47
N CYS A 61 5.12 9.80 0.25
CA CYS A 61 4.14 9.69 1.33
C CYS A 61 4.63 10.26 2.68
N ASN A 62 3.81 10.08 3.73
CA ASN A 62 4.16 10.40 5.12
C ASN A 62 5.21 9.43 5.68
N ASP A 63 5.79 9.79 6.84
CA ASP A 63 6.93 9.06 7.43
C ASP A 63 6.54 7.66 7.97
N ASN A 64 5.38 7.52 8.61
CA ASN A 64 4.89 6.21 9.11
C ASN A 64 4.22 5.41 7.97
N ALA A 65 5.03 4.83 7.09
CA ALA A 65 4.57 4.14 5.90
C ALA A 65 5.44 2.93 5.54
N THR A 66 4.83 1.94 4.88
CA THR A 66 5.51 0.82 4.22
C THR A 66 4.82 0.49 2.90
N CYS A 67 5.49 -0.26 2.04
CA CYS A 67 4.91 -0.74 0.79
C CYS A 67 4.51 -2.22 0.87
N LEU A 68 3.61 -2.63 -0.03
CA LEU A 68 3.36 -4.05 -0.27
C LEU A 68 4.53 -4.66 -1.07
N LEU A 69 4.89 -5.90 -0.75
CA LEU A 69 5.95 -6.62 -1.46
C LEU A 69 5.35 -7.81 -2.21
N GLY A 70 5.08 -7.60 -3.51
CA GLY A 70 4.49 -8.59 -4.39
C GLY A 70 3.00 -8.34 -4.65
N SER A 71 2.38 -9.23 -5.43
CA SER A 71 1.01 -9.05 -5.94
C SER A 71 -0.09 -9.56 -5.00
N HIS A 72 0.28 -9.98 -3.79
CA HIS A 72 -0.58 -10.59 -2.79
C HIS A 72 -0.24 -10.07 -1.40
N PHE A 73 -1.27 -9.95 -0.55
CA PHE A 73 -1.20 -9.50 0.83
C PHE A 73 -2.27 -10.25 1.63
N SER A 74 -1.83 -11.10 2.55
CA SER A 74 -2.69 -12.09 3.22
C SER A 74 -2.18 -12.40 4.63
N GLU A 75 -2.92 -13.20 5.39
CA GLU A 75 -2.64 -13.57 6.79
C GLU A 75 -1.28 -14.25 7.01
N ASP A 76 -0.70 -14.83 5.96
CA ASP A 76 0.63 -15.45 6.00
C ASP A 76 1.78 -14.45 5.86
N TYR A 77 1.49 -13.17 5.61
CA TYR A 77 2.50 -12.12 5.52
C TYR A 77 2.83 -11.56 6.90
N LYS A 78 4.13 -11.40 7.17
CA LYS A 78 4.64 -10.77 8.40
C LYS A 78 3.99 -9.40 8.63
N LEU A 79 3.87 -8.57 7.57
CA LEU A 79 3.22 -7.26 7.64
C LEU A 79 1.78 -7.35 8.15
N PHE A 80 0.99 -8.26 7.57
CA PHE A 80 -0.41 -8.45 7.94
C PHE A 80 -0.54 -8.88 9.42
N GLN A 81 0.32 -9.81 9.84
CA GLN A 81 0.37 -10.29 11.22
C GLN A 81 0.76 -9.18 12.21
N GLN A 82 1.75 -8.34 11.87
CA GLN A 82 2.16 -7.22 12.73
C GLN A 82 1.07 -6.16 12.85
N ILE A 83 0.36 -5.83 11.77
CA ILE A 83 -0.78 -4.90 11.81
C ILE A 83 -1.84 -5.40 12.80
N ILE A 84 -2.23 -6.68 12.71
CA ILE A 84 -3.23 -7.26 13.62
C ILE A 84 -2.73 -7.31 15.05
N LYS A 85 -1.50 -7.80 15.26
CA LYS A 85 -0.90 -7.95 16.59
C LYS A 85 -0.88 -6.63 17.36
N ASN A 86 -0.60 -5.53 16.67
CA ASN A 86 -0.53 -4.19 17.27
C ASN A 86 -1.86 -3.43 17.18
N SER A 87 -2.88 -3.98 16.53
CA SER A 87 -4.15 -3.29 16.24
C SER A 87 -3.94 -1.95 15.53
N THR A 88 -2.93 -1.88 14.66
CA THR A 88 -2.48 -0.67 13.97
C THR A 88 -3.52 -0.22 12.94
N PRO A 89 -4.12 0.98 13.04
CA PRO A 89 -4.97 1.52 11.99
C PRO A 89 -4.22 1.64 10.67
N VAL A 90 -4.90 1.45 9.54
CA VAL A 90 -4.25 1.44 8.22
C VAL A 90 -4.88 2.46 7.28
N LEU A 91 -4.03 3.24 6.62
CA LEU A 91 -4.40 4.01 5.43
C LEU A 91 -3.95 3.27 4.18
N MET A 92 -4.88 2.95 3.27
CA MET A 92 -4.56 2.38 1.97
C MET A 92 -4.42 3.47 0.92
N ALA A 93 -3.21 3.62 0.38
CA ALA A 93 -2.86 4.51 -0.73
C ALA A 93 -2.26 3.65 -1.86
N LEU A 94 -3.10 2.74 -2.39
CA LEU A 94 -2.72 1.79 -3.45
C LEU A 94 -3.21 2.29 -4.82
N ASP A 95 -2.61 1.75 -5.87
CA ASP A 95 -2.86 2.17 -7.25
C ASP A 95 -4.34 1.98 -7.65
N PRO A 96 -4.91 2.88 -8.48
CA PRO A 96 -6.34 2.82 -8.84
C PRO A 96 -6.72 1.61 -9.71
N ASP A 97 -5.77 0.92 -10.32
CA ASP A 97 -6.00 -0.26 -11.17
C ASP A 97 -6.15 -1.56 -10.35
N VAL A 98 -5.70 -1.58 -9.10
CA VAL A 98 -5.85 -2.71 -8.17
C VAL A 98 -7.02 -2.58 -7.19
N LYS A 99 -7.98 -1.68 -7.46
CA LYS A 99 -9.17 -1.39 -6.61
C LYS A 99 -9.85 -2.61 -6.01
N LEU A 100 -10.11 -3.66 -6.80
CA LEU A 100 -10.78 -4.87 -6.30
C LEU A 100 -9.97 -5.57 -5.22
N LYS A 101 -8.64 -5.69 -5.40
CA LYS A 101 -7.73 -6.27 -4.40
C LYS A 101 -7.63 -5.38 -3.17
N THR A 102 -7.54 -4.07 -3.36
CA THR A 102 -7.54 -3.09 -2.25
C THR A 102 -8.78 -3.28 -1.37
N GLN A 103 -9.96 -3.45 -1.97
CA GLN A 103 -11.21 -3.73 -1.25
C GLN A 103 -11.22 -5.09 -0.54
N GLU A 104 -10.54 -6.10 -1.10
CA GLU A 104 -10.35 -7.40 -0.43
C GLU A 104 -9.44 -7.29 0.78
N TYR A 105 -8.32 -6.58 0.67
CA TYR A 105 -7.40 -6.32 1.77
C TYR A 105 -8.06 -5.53 2.89
N ALA A 106 -8.77 -4.45 2.55
CA ALA A 106 -9.50 -3.61 3.49
C ALA A 106 -10.52 -4.42 4.29
N ARG A 107 -11.34 -5.23 3.60
CA ARG A 107 -12.32 -6.12 4.22
C ARG A 107 -11.67 -7.13 5.15
N LYS A 108 -10.57 -7.74 4.70
CA LYS A 108 -9.87 -8.77 5.48
C LYS A 108 -9.29 -8.18 6.76
N LEU A 109 -8.56 -7.07 6.69
CA LEU A 109 -8.05 -6.38 7.89
C LEU A 109 -9.19 -5.88 8.78
N SER A 110 -10.24 -5.31 8.21
CA SER A 110 -11.42 -4.85 8.97
C SER A 110 -12.13 -5.98 9.71
N SER A 111 -12.17 -7.20 9.16
CA SER A 111 -12.71 -8.37 9.87
C SER A 111 -11.92 -8.76 11.13
N TYR A 112 -10.69 -8.28 11.27
CA TYR A 112 -9.86 -8.38 12.47
C TYR A 112 -9.99 -7.17 13.41
N GLY A 113 -10.93 -6.27 13.15
CA GLY A 113 -11.16 -5.06 13.94
C GLY A 113 -10.22 -3.90 13.61
N ILE A 114 -9.45 -3.99 12.53
CA ILE A 114 -8.54 -2.92 12.11
C ILE A 114 -9.31 -1.81 11.42
N ARG A 115 -9.15 -0.57 11.89
CA ARG A 115 -9.72 0.62 11.25
C ARG A 115 -8.97 0.92 9.95
N ILE A 116 -9.71 1.06 8.86
CA ILE A 116 -9.15 1.31 7.53
C ILE A 116 -9.62 2.66 6.99
N ARG A 117 -8.70 3.46 6.45
CA ARG A 117 -9.00 4.61 5.59
C ARG A 117 -8.48 4.37 4.18
N MET A 118 -9.14 4.98 3.21
CA MET A 118 -8.83 4.92 1.78
C MET A 118 -8.43 6.30 1.30
N LEU A 119 -7.22 6.40 0.71
CA LEU A 119 -6.73 7.61 0.06
C LEU A 119 -7.13 7.58 -1.42
N ASP A 120 -7.68 8.69 -1.91
CA ASP A 120 -7.99 8.89 -3.32
C ASP A 120 -6.82 9.58 -4.02
N LEU A 121 -6.20 8.89 -4.98
CA LEU A 121 -5.08 9.40 -5.77
C LEU A 121 -5.54 10.43 -6.82
N GLY A 122 -6.84 10.56 -7.08
CA GLY A 122 -7.38 11.51 -8.05
C GLY A 122 -6.90 11.21 -9.46
N GLN A 123 -6.05 12.08 -10.01
CA GLN A 123 -5.54 11.97 -11.38
C GLN A 123 -4.20 11.22 -11.49
N PHE A 124 -3.55 10.91 -10.36
CA PHE A 124 -2.25 10.25 -10.33
C PHE A 124 -2.43 8.74 -10.49
N SER A 125 -1.49 8.10 -11.20
CA SER A 125 -1.55 6.65 -11.40
C SER A 125 -0.99 5.88 -10.21
N ASP A 126 0.00 6.44 -9.52
CA ASP A 126 0.58 5.90 -8.29
C ASP A 126 0.95 7.05 -7.32
N VAL A 127 1.33 6.70 -6.09
CA VAL A 127 1.77 7.69 -5.10
C VAL A 127 3.14 8.30 -5.45
N GLY A 128 3.99 7.57 -6.18
CA GLY A 128 5.30 8.03 -6.66
C GLY A 128 5.23 9.22 -7.62
N GLU A 129 4.14 9.37 -8.37
CA GLU A 129 3.86 10.51 -9.25
C GLU A 129 3.43 11.78 -8.49
N MET A 130 2.95 11.65 -7.26
CA MET A 130 2.48 12.78 -6.46
C MET A 130 3.65 13.67 -5.98
N SER A 131 3.38 14.95 -5.75
CA SER A 131 4.23 15.74 -4.85
C SER A 131 3.91 15.40 -3.39
N LYS A 132 4.84 15.71 -2.47
CA LYS A 132 4.58 15.56 -1.02
C LYS A 132 3.38 16.39 -0.55
N LEU A 133 3.16 17.55 -1.18
CA LEU A 133 2.01 18.41 -0.88
C LEU A 133 0.70 17.79 -1.37
N ASP A 134 0.70 17.21 -2.57
CA ASP A 134 -0.48 16.51 -3.10
C ASP A 134 -0.86 15.34 -2.20
N PHE A 135 0.12 14.54 -1.78
CA PHE A 135 -0.10 13.44 -0.84
C PHE A 135 -0.67 13.93 0.49
N ALA A 136 -0.08 14.98 1.08
CA ALA A 136 -0.56 15.54 2.34
C ALA A 136 -2.00 16.07 2.23
N CYS A 137 -2.36 16.71 1.11
CA CYS A 137 -3.71 17.15 0.82
C CYS A 137 -4.68 15.97 0.66
N ALA A 138 -4.28 14.89 0.00
CA ALA A 138 -5.09 13.68 -0.16
C ALA A 138 -5.28 12.93 1.16
N LEU A 139 -4.24 12.85 1.99
CA LEU A 139 -4.26 12.24 3.33
C LEU A 139 -5.31 12.85 4.25
N GLN A 140 -5.46 14.19 4.22
CA GLN A 140 -6.49 14.90 5.00
C GLN A 140 -7.91 14.60 4.53
N LYS A 141 -8.08 14.26 3.24
CA LYS A 141 -9.36 13.95 2.62
C LYS A 141 -9.70 12.47 2.60
N ALA A 142 -8.76 11.61 3.01
CA ALA A 142 -8.92 10.16 2.98
C ALA A 142 -10.10 9.72 3.85
N LYS A 143 -10.92 8.82 3.31
CA LYS A 143 -12.22 8.45 3.86
C LYS A 143 -12.13 7.12 4.60
N GLU A 144 -12.91 6.96 5.65
CA GLU A 144 -13.04 5.68 6.33
C GLU A 144 -13.69 4.65 5.42
N TRP A 145 -13.10 3.46 5.34
CA TRP A 145 -13.64 2.36 4.56
C TRP A 145 -14.86 1.77 5.27
N GLN A 146 -15.92 1.51 4.52
CA GLN A 146 -17.11 0.84 5.01
C GLN A 146 -17.33 -0.48 4.24
N PRO A 147 -17.88 -1.54 4.89
CA PRO A 147 -18.17 -2.80 4.22
C PRO A 147 -19.02 -2.67 2.95
N ASP A 148 -19.93 -1.68 2.92
CA ASP A 148 -20.82 -1.42 1.80
C ASP A 148 -20.14 -0.71 0.62
N ASP A 149 -18.89 -0.21 0.77
CA ASP A 149 -18.16 0.48 -0.30
C ASP A 149 -17.91 -0.42 -1.51
N ARG A 150 -17.88 -1.75 -1.33
CA ARG A 150 -17.78 -2.68 -2.46
C ARG A 150 -19.02 -2.62 -3.37
N LEU A 151 -20.20 -2.47 -2.80
CA LEU A 151 -21.46 -2.43 -3.55
C LEU A 151 -21.46 -1.22 -4.50
N TYR A 152 -21.05 -0.05 -4.00
CA TYR A 152 -20.92 1.16 -4.81
C TYR A 152 -19.93 0.98 -5.98
N ASN A 153 -18.77 0.38 -5.72
CA ASN A 153 -17.77 0.13 -6.77
C ASN A 153 -18.24 -0.87 -7.85
N LEU A 154 -19.07 -1.86 -7.48
CA LEU A 154 -19.69 -2.78 -8.43
C LEU A 154 -20.69 -2.06 -9.35
N PHE A 155 -21.48 -1.12 -8.82
CA PHE A 155 -22.42 -0.34 -9.64
C PHE A 155 -21.71 0.57 -10.65
N ASP A 156 -20.59 1.18 -10.26
CA ASP A 156 -19.80 2.02 -11.18
C ASP A 156 -19.16 1.19 -12.30
N THR A 157 -18.68 -0.01 -11.98
CA THR A 157 -18.13 -0.96 -12.97
C THR A 157 -19.20 -1.42 -13.97
N VAL A 158 -20.44 -1.66 -13.50
CA VAL A 158 -21.57 -2.05 -14.35
C VAL A 158 -22.02 -0.90 -15.26
N LYS A 159 -22.04 0.34 -14.77
CA LYS A 159 -22.37 1.52 -15.60
C LYS A 159 -21.34 1.79 -16.70
N SER A 160 -20.05 1.54 -16.44
CA SER A 160 -19.00 1.64 -17.46
C SER A 160 -19.00 0.48 -18.46
N GLY A 161 -19.63 -0.66 -18.12
CA GLY A 161 -19.71 -1.85 -18.98
C GLY A 161 -20.98 -1.95 -19.86
N SER A 162 -21.95 -1.05 -19.71
CA SER A 162 -23.17 -1.02 -20.52
C SER A 162 -23.15 0.11 -21.55
N ILE A 163 -22.38 -0.08 -22.61
CA ILE A 163 -22.69 0.47 -23.94
C ILE A 163 -22.54 -0.67 -24.95
N LEU A 164 -23.66 -1.35 -25.22
CA LEU A 164 -23.98 -2.01 -26.47
C LEU A 164 -25.44 -1.69 -26.80
#